data_AF-V5GEM5-F1
#
_entry.id   AF-V5GEM5-F1
#
_cell.length_a   1.000
_cell.length_b   1.000
_cell.length_c   1.000
_cell.angle_alpha   90.00
_cell.angle_beta   90.00
_cell.angle_gamma   90.00
#
_symmetry.space_group_name_H-M   'P 1'
#
loop_
_entity.id
_entity.type
_entity.pdbx_description
1 polymer ?
#
loop_
_entity_poly.entity_id
_entity_poly.type
_entity_poly.pdbx_seq_one_letter_code
_entity_poly.pdbx_strand_id
1 'polypeptide(L)'
;AFMNFANLKTLALDGNPWRCDCELRGFRDWFLASKLHSVPLVCSEPETLSDQLWEHVPSGEFACPPQVFAHPQNQVQAEAGGNVSFGCHVLGDPEPQVSWLYEGYPINHTWLVVEAEEGLLDKRA
;
A
#
# COMPACT_ATOMS: atom_id res chain seq x y z
N ALA A 1 13.63 -10.11 1.47
CA ALA A 1 15.06 -9.87 1.19
C ALA A 1 15.30 -10.18 -0.27
N PHE A 2 15.59 -9.19 -1.11
CA PHE A 2 15.84 -9.43 -2.54
C PHE A 2 17.30 -9.77 -2.78
N MET A 3 17.48 -10.71 -3.71
CA MET A 3 18.57 -11.68 -3.76
C MET A 3 19.97 -11.03 -3.85
N ASN A 4 20.86 -11.42 -2.94
CA ASN A 4 22.28 -11.03 -2.99
C ASN A 4 23.07 -12.10 -3.75
N PHE A 5 23.35 -11.85 -5.02
CA PHE A 5 24.17 -12.73 -5.84
C PHE A 5 25.56 -12.14 -6.04
N ALA A 6 26.52 -12.56 -5.21
CA ALA A 6 27.87 -12.01 -5.20
C ALA A 6 28.66 -12.18 -6.52
N ASN A 7 28.26 -13.12 -7.39
CA ASN A 7 28.99 -13.47 -8.62
C ASN A 7 28.17 -13.31 -9.90
N LEU A 8 26.88 -12.96 -9.80
CA LEU A 8 26.02 -12.82 -10.97
C LEU A 8 26.40 -11.52 -11.70
N LYS A 9 26.66 -11.61 -13.00
CA LYS A 9 27.10 -10.47 -13.83
C LYS A 9 26.02 -9.99 -14.79
N THR A 10 25.13 -10.88 -15.17
CA THR A 10 24.13 -10.64 -16.21
C THR A 10 22.90 -11.47 -15.92
N LEU A 11 21.73 -10.90 -16.18
CA LEU A 11 20.44 -11.56 -16.04
C LEU A 11 19.58 -11.21 -17.26
N ALA A 12 19.35 -12.19 -18.12
CA ALA A 12 18.46 -12.10 -19.27
C ALA A 12 17.11 -12.73 -18.92
N LEU A 13 16.03 -12.02 -19.24
CA LEU A 13 14.66 -12.30 -18.81
C LEU A 13 13.65 -12.00 -19.94
N ASP A 14 14.13 -11.73 -21.14
CA ASP A 14 13.33 -11.49 -22.33
C ASP A 14 12.55 -12.75 -22.75
N GLY A 15 11.51 -12.56 -23.56
CA GLY A 15 10.63 -13.64 -24.02
C GLY A 15 9.65 -14.19 -22.98
N ASN A 16 9.56 -13.56 -21.80
CA ASN A 16 8.56 -13.91 -20.79
C ASN A 16 7.33 -12.98 -20.86
N PRO A 17 6.11 -13.51 -20.66
CA PRO A 17 4.90 -12.72 -20.65
C PRO A 17 4.74 -11.99 -19.31
N TRP A 18 5.49 -10.90 -19.11
CA TRP A 18 5.54 -10.20 -17.83
C TRP A 18 4.22 -9.54 -17.48
N ARG A 19 3.62 -9.98 -16.37
CA ARG A 19 2.50 -9.28 -15.71
C ARG A 19 3.08 -8.14 -14.87
N CYS A 20 2.98 -6.93 -15.37
CA CYS A 20 3.43 -5.70 -14.74
C CYS A 20 2.41 -5.20 -13.70
N ASP A 21 2.30 -5.98 -12.63
CA ASP A 21 1.47 -5.66 -11.47
C ASP A 21 2.34 -5.37 -10.24
N CYS A 22 1.69 -5.31 -9.09
CA CYS A 22 2.34 -4.95 -7.85
C CYS A 22 3.12 -6.04 -7.15
N GLU A 23 2.88 -7.30 -7.48
CA GLU A 23 3.76 -8.37 -7.00
C GLU A 23 5.12 -8.28 -7.70
N LEU A 24 5.15 -7.81 -8.94
CA LEU A 24 6.37 -7.65 -9.72
C LEU A 24 7.17 -6.38 -9.37
N ARG A 25 6.56 -5.37 -8.75
CA ARG A 25 7.15 -4.04 -8.50
C ARG A 25 8.53 -4.09 -7.87
N GLY A 26 8.63 -4.76 -6.71
CA GLY A 26 9.89 -4.84 -5.97
C GLY A 26 11.01 -5.54 -6.75
N PHE A 27 10.65 -6.57 -7.52
CA PHE A 27 11.60 -7.26 -8.38
C PHE A 27 12.05 -6.40 -9.55
N ARG A 28 11.12 -5.71 -10.24
CA ARG A 28 11.43 -4.77 -11.30
C ARG A 28 12.39 -3.68 -10.82
N ASP A 29 12.09 -3.05 -9.70
CA ASP A 29 12.90 -1.95 -9.17
C ASP A 29 14.31 -2.43 -8.80
N TRP A 30 14.43 -3.62 -8.19
CA TRP A 30 15.72 -4.27 -7.96
C TRP A 30 16.45 -4.58 -9.27
N PHE A 31 15.76 -5.15 -10.26
CA PHE A 31 16.35 -5.55 -11.55
C PHE A 31 16.95 -4.34 -12.27
N LEU A 32 16.20 -3.24 -12.36
CA LEU A 32 16.67 -2.00 -12.98
C LEU A 32 17.85 -1.39 -12.22
N ALA A 33 17.86 -1.46 -10.88
CA ALA A 33 18.94 -0.94 -10.05
C ALA A 33 20.21 -1.83 -10.02
N SER A 34 20.07 -3.14 -10.29
CA SER A 34 21.12 -4.14 -10.10
C SER A 34 22.28 -4.06 -11.10
N LYS A 35 22.14 -3.29 -12.20
CA LYS A 35 23.07 -3.27 -13.35
C LYS A 35 23.29 -4.64 -14.00
N LEU A 36 22.43 -5.62 -13.72
CA LEU A 36 22.48 -6.96 -14.31
C LEU A 36 21.68 -7.04 -15.62
N HIS A 37 20.90 -6.02 -15.96
CA HIS A 37 20.10 -5.97 -17.17
C HIS A 37 21.01 -6.10 -18.41
N SER A 38 20.81 -7.17 -19.19
CA SER A 38 21.46 -7.29 -20.52
C SER A 38 20.54 -6.93 -21.67
N VAL A 39 19.24 -6.94 -21.42
CA VAL A 39 18.21 -6.80 -22.45
C VAL A 39 17.03 -6.00 -21.88
N PRO A 40 16.37 -5.17 -22.70
CA PRO A 40 15.16 -4.47 -22.31
C PRO A 40 14.01 -5.46 -22.09
N LEU A 41 13.21 -5.24 -21.05
CA LEU A 41 12.03 -6.05 -20.73
C LEU A 41 10.75 -5.26 -21.00
N VAL A 42 9.74 -5.97 -21.52
CA VAL A 42 8.43 -5.42 -21.87
C VAL A 42 7.35 -6.06 -21.03
N CYS A 43 6.28 -5.31 -20.78
CA CYS A 43 5.06 -5.80 -20.16
C CYS A 43 4.18 -6.49 -21.20
N SER A 44 3.57 -7.62 -20.81
CA SER A 44 2.52 -8.28 -21.60
C SER A 44 1.14 -8.11 -20.99
N GLU A 45 1.08 -7.87 -19.69
CA GLU A 45 -0.14 -7.51 -18.96
C GLU A 45 0.20 -6.43 -17.92
N PRO A 46 -0.76 -5.62 -17.44
CA PRO A 46 -2.14 -5.48 -17.94
C PRO A 46 -2.19 -4.80 -19.33
N GLU A 47 -3.37 -4.80 -19.98
CA GLU A 47 -3.58 -4.20 -21.31
C GLU A 47 -3.12 -2.72 -21.37
N THR A 48 -3.33 -1.97 -20.29
CA THR A 48 -2.90 -0.56 -20.17
C THR A 48 -1.39 -0.37 -20.24
N LEU A 49 -0.62 -1.40 -19.90
CA LEU A 49 0.84 -1.41 -19.90
C LEU A 49 1.41 -2.34 -20.97
N SER A 50 0.59 -3.00 -21.79
CA SER A 50 1.08 -3.91 -22.83
C SER A 50 2.10 -3.22 -23.74
N ASP A 51 3.17 -3.94 -24.07
CA ASP A 51 4.27 -3.51 -24.92
C ASP A 51 5.08 -2.32 -24.38
N GLN A 52 4.83 -1.88 -23.14
CA GLN A 52 5.64 -0.86 -22.49
C GLN A 52 6.92 -1.45 -21.92
N LEU A 53 8.01 -0.70 -22.08
CA LEU A 53 9.32 -1.05 -21.51
C LEU A 53 9.33 -0.78 -20.00
N TRP A 54 9.88 -1.72 -19.22
CA TRP A 54 9.98 -1.58 -17.75
C TRP A 54 10.66 -0.28 -17.31
N GLU A 55 11.64 0.18 -18.07
CA GLU A 55 12.39 1.43 -17.81
C GLU A 55 11.55 2.71 -18.01
N HIS A 56 10.55 2.65 -18.90
CA HIS A 56 9.70 3.82 -19.22
C HIS A 56 8.42 3.87 -18.40
N VAL A 57 8.01 2.76 -17.79
CA VAL A 57 6.86 2.74 -16.90
C VAL A 57 7.30 3.17 -15.50
N PRO A 58 6.67 4.17 -14.86
CA PRO A 58 6.99 4.53 -13.47
C PRO A 58 6.73 3.39 -12.49
N SER A 59 7.50 3.31 -11.38
CA SER A 59 7.29 2.31 -10.32
C SER A 59 5.89 2.38 -9.71
N GLY A 60 5.25 3.57 -9.70
CA GLY A 60 3.89 3.75 -9.21
C GLY A 60 2.79 3.05 -10.04
N GLU A 61 3.03 2.77 -11.32
CA GLU A 61 2.07 2.02 -12.16
C GLU A 61 2.07 0.53 -11.83
N PHE A 62 3.11 0.05 -11.14
CA PHE A 62 3.16 -1.27 -10.55
C PHE A 62 2.67 -1.22 -9.09
N ALA A 63 2.06 -0.16 -8.57
CA ALA A 63 1.69 -0.11 -7.15
C ALA A 63 0.45 -0.96 -6.84
N CYS A 64 0.42 -1.60 -5.66
CA CYS A 64 -0.82 -2.20 -5.14
C CYS A 64 -1.67 -1.08 -4.54
N PRO A 65 -2.98 -1.03 -4.85
CA PRO A 65 -3.87 -0.11 -4.16
C PRO A 65 -3.97 -0.45 -2.67
N PRO A 66 -4.21 0.54 -1.80
CA PRO A 66 -4.47 0.28 -0.39
C PRO A 66 -5.73 -0.56 -0.21
N GLN A 67 -5.64 -1.59 0.63
CA GLN A 67 -6.75 -2.44 1.02
C GLN A 67 -6.91 -2.42 2.54
N VAL A 68 -8.13 -2.15 3.00
CA VAL A 68 -8.48 -2.14 4.43
C VAL A 68 -8.87 -3.54 4.87
N PHE A 69 -8.01 -4.18 5.66
CA PHE A 69 -8.22 -5.54 6.17
C PHE A 69 -8.99 -5.55 7.48
N ALA A 70 -8.67 -4.61 8.37
CA ALA A 70 -9.40 -4.44 9.63
C ALA A 70 -10.06 -3.08 9.62
N HIS A 71 -11.38 -3.09 9.45
CA HIS A 71 -12.19 -1.89 9.60
C HIS A 71 -12.36 -1.61 11.10
N PRO A 72 -12.32 -0.32 11.51
CA PRO A 72 -12.67 0.03 12.86
C PRO A 72 -14.12 -0.39 13.15
N GLN A 73 -14.39 -0.81 14.39
CA GLN A 73 -15.77 -1.06 14.80
C GLN A 73 -16.59 0.22 14.65
N ASN A 74 -17.79 0.11 14.08
CA ASN A 74 -18.68 1.26 13.86
C ASN A 74 -19.15 1.90 15.18
N GLN A 75 -19.12 1.14 16.27
CA GLN A 75 -19.48 1.60 17.60
C GLN A 75 -18.62 0.89 18.64
N VAL A 76 -18.25 1.65 19.66
CA VAL A 76 -17.45 1.21 20.80
C VAL A 76 -18.07 1.86 22.04
N GLN A 77 -18.12 1.11 23.15
CA GLN A 77 -18.67 1.57 24.41
C GLN A 77 -17.52 1.68 25.42
N ALA A 78 -17.49 2.78 26.16
CA ALA A 78 -16.53 2.99 27.24
C ALA A 78 -17.22 3.73 28.38
N GLU A 79 -16.68 3.54 29.59
CA GLU A 79 -17.07 4.31 30.76
C GLU A 79 -16.57 5.76 30.63
N ALA A 80 -17.25 6.70 31.30
CA ALA A 80 -16.81 8.09 31.33
C ALA A 80 -15.38 8.20 31.86
N GLY A 81 -14.52 8.90 31.13
CA GLY A 81 -13.08 8.99 31.43
C GLY A 81 -12.25 7.79 30.96
N GLY A 82 -12.87 6.78 30.35
CA GLY A 82 -12.19 5.64 29.73
C GLY A 82 -11.57 6.00 28.37
N ASN A 83 -10.54 5.23 27.97
CA ASN A 83 -9.90 5.38 26.67
C ASN A 83 -10.54 4.45 25.64
N VAL A 84 -10.75 4.98 24.43
CA VAL A 84 -11.29 4.24 23.29
C VAL A 84 -10.24 4.17 22.19
N SER A 85 -10.15 3.03 21.49
CA SER A 85 -9.21 2.86 20.38
C SER A 85 -9.90 2.22 19.18
N PHE A 86 -9.70 2.85 18.02
CA PHE A 86 -10.15 2.32 16.74
C PHE A 86 -8.95 1.78 15.98
N GLY A 87 -9.00 0.50 15.59
CA GLY A 87 -7.99 -0.13 14.75
C GLY A 87 -8.34 0.06 13.27
N CYS A 88 -7.37 0.49 12.46
CA CYS A 88 -7.45 0.45 11.01
C CYS A 88 -6.19 -0.24 10.48
N HIS A 89 -6.33 -1.45 9.96
CA HIS A 89 -5.21 -2.17 9.34
C HIS A 89 -5.34 -2.08 7.84
N VAL A 90 -4.43 -1.33 7.21
CA VAL A 90 -4.37 -1.10 5.77
C VAL A 90 -3.07 -1.68 5.24
N LEU A 91 -3.14 -2.47 4.19
CA LEU A 91 -1.95 -2.91 3.44
C LEU A 91 -1.97 -2.26 2.06
N GLY A 92 -0.80 -2.08 1.48
CA GLY A 92 -0.61 -1.52 0.14
C GLY A 92 0.88 -1.54 -0.20
N ASP A 93 1.19 -1.40 -1.48
CA ASP A 93 2.57 -1.24 -1.93
C ASP A 93 2.63 -0.07 -2.92
N PRO A 94 3.25 1.08 -2.59
CA PRO A 94 4.00 1.33 -1.36
C PRO A 94 3.10 1.38 -0.12
N GLU A 95 3.72 1.29 1.06
CA GLU A 95 3.00 1.34 2.33
C GLU A 95 2.09 2.59 2.39
N PRO A 96 0.78 2.42 2.61
CA PRO A 96 -0.17 3.51 2.48
C PRO A 96 -0.11 4.46 3.67
N GLN A 97 -0.44 5.73 3.41
CA GLN A 97 -0.56 6.74 4.45
C GLN A 97 -1.97 6.69 5.06
N VAL A 98 -2.05 6.53 6.38
CA VAL A 98 -3.30 6.45 7.13
C VAL A 98 -3.52 7.74 7.91
N SER A 99 -4.69 8.35 7.76
CA SER A 99 -5.12 9.52 8.52
C SER A 99 -6.50 9.30 9.14
N TRP A 100 -6.71 9.88 10.31
CA TRP A 100 -7.99 9.82 11.02
C TRP A 100 -8.70 11.17 10.94
N LEU A 101 -10.02 11.12 10.79
CA LEU A 101 -10.90 12.28 10.77
C LEU A 101 -11.88 12.20 11.94
N TYR A 102 -12.09 13.31 12.65
CA TYR A 102 -13.17 13.46 13.63
C TYR A 102 -14.09 14.58 13.16
N GLU A 103 -15.38 14.26 12.97
CA GLU A 103 -16.39 15.19 12.41
C GLU A 103 -15.94 15.89 11.10
N GLY A 104 -15.17 15.17 10.27
CA GLY A 104 -14.65 15.68 9.01
C GLY A 104 -13.34 16.47 9.11
N TYR A 105 -12.82 16.69 10.32
CA TYR A 105 -11.55 17.40 10.54
C TYR A 105 -10.39 16.44 10.78
N PRO A 106 -9.20 16.70 10.20
CA PRO A 106 -8.02 15.87 10.41
C PRO A 106 -7.53 15.97 11.85
N ILE A 107 -7.27 14.80 12.45
CA ILE A 107 -6.64 14.72 13.77
C ILE A 107 -5.13 14.77 13.55
N ASN A 108 -4.47 15.78 14.11
CA ASN A 108 -3.02 15.97 13.97
C ASN A 108 -2.19 14.88 14.69
N HIS A 109 -2.80 14.15 15.63
CA HIS A 109 -2.19 13.07 16.41
C HIS A 109 -2.95 11.75 16.20
N THR A 110 -2.42 10.63 16.67
CA THR A 110 -3.13 9.33 16.66
C THR A 110 -4.23 9.21 17.72
N TRP A 111 -4.52 10.29 18.45
CA TRP A 111 -5.53 10.34 19.51
C TRP A 111 -6.09 11.77 19.67
N LEU A 112 -7.28 11.86 20.26
CA LEU A 112 -7.95 13.11 20.65
C LEU A 112 -8.73 12.88 21.95
N VAL A 113 -8.93 13.94 22.74
CA VAL A 113 -9.89 13.91 23.87
C VAL A 113 -11.19 14.52 23.38
N VAL A 114 -12.27 13.77 23.56
CA VAL A 114 -13.63 14.22 23.29
C VAL A 114 -14.37 14.34 24.62
N GLU A 115 -14.96 15.51 24.85
CA GLU A 115 -15.93 15.70 25.92
C GLU A 115 -17.26 15.12 25.44
N ALA A 116 -17.61 13.93 25.94
CA ALA A 116 -18.91 13.32 25.67
C ALA A 116 -19.91 13.80 26.73
N GLU A 117 -21.00 14.45 26.31
CA GLU A 117 -22.15 14.66 27.18
C GLU A 117 -22.75 13.28 27.54
N GLU A 118 -23.13 13.08 28.81
CA GLU A 118 -23.83 11.88 29.25
C GLU A 118 -25.04 11.61 28.34
N GLY A 119 -25.01 10.51 27.58
CA GLY A 119 -26.12 10.08 26.71
C GLY A 119 -25.97 10.30 25.20
N LEU A 120 -24.85 10.83 24.70
CA LEU A 120 -24.71 11.14 23.25
C LEU A 120 -24.50 9.92 22.31
N LEU A 121 -24.31 8.70 22.84
CA LEU A 121 -24.09 7.48 22.04
C LEU A 121 -25.31 6.57 21.87
N ASP A 122 -26.51 7.00 22.30
CA ASP A 122 -27.75 6.22 22.14
C ASP A 122 -28.79 6.93 21.26
N LYS A 123 -28.39 7.46 20.11
CA LYS A 123 -29.36 7.86 19.06
C LYS A 123 -29.73 6.65 18.20
N ARG A 124 -30.40 5.68 18.81
CA ARG A 124 -31.32 4.78 18.10
C ARG A 124 -32.54 5.59 17.66
N ALA A 125 -32.72 5.70 16.34
CA ALA A 125 -34.01 5.88 15.71
C ALA A 125 -34.24 4.68 14.80
#